data_AF-B5TJY7-F1
#
_entry.id   AF-B5TJY7-F1
#
_cell.length_a   1.000
_cell.length_b   1.000
_cell.length_c   1.000
_cell.angle_alpha   90.00
_cell.angle_beta   90.00
_cell.angle_gamma   90.00
#
_symmetry.space_group_name_H-M   'P 1'
#
loop_
_entity.id
_entity.type
_entity.pdbx_description
1 polymer ?
#
loop_
_entity_poly.entity_id
_entity_poly.type
_entity_poly.pdbx_seq_one_letter_code
_entity_poly.pdbx_strand_id
1 'polypeptide(L)' 'DNYLRPDIKRGKFTDEEERIIINLHSVLGNWSKIATHLPGRTDNEIKNF' A
#
# COMPACT_ATOMS: atom_id res chain seq x y z
N ASP A 1 3.14 2.75 27.03
CA ASP A 1 3.31 3.37 25.70
C ASP A 1 3.43 2.34 24.58
N ASN A 2 2.66 2.59 23.52
CA ASN A 2 2.83 2.10 22.14
C ASN A 2 2.76 0.59 21.86
N TYR A 3 1.53 0.06 21.90
CA TYR A 3 1.09 -1.09 21.11
C TYR A 3 0.97 -0.74 19.61
N LEU A 4 2.06 -0.26 19.00
CA LEU A 4 2.14 -0.13 17.56
C LEU A 4 2.25 -1.54 16.98
N ARG A 5 1.15 -2.01 16.41
CA ARG A 5 1.06 -3.29 15.68
C ARG A 5 2.31 -3.47 14.81
N PRO A 6 3.15 -4.50 15.04
CA PRO A 6 4.37 -4.72 14.26
C PRO A 6 4.11 -5.11 12.80
N ASP A 7 2.85 -5.35 12.44
CA ASP A 7 2.44 -5.86 11.13
C ASP A 7 2.17 -4.75 10.09
N ILE A 8 2.12 -3.48 10.51
CA ILE A 8 1.93 -2.34 9.60
C ILE A 8 3.30 -1.79 9.22
N LYS A 9 3.68 -1.93 7.94
CA LYS A 9 4.92 -1.34 7.40
C LYS A 9 4.77 0.18 7.31
N ARG A 10 5.01 0.89 8.42
CA ARG A 10 5.16 2.34 8.42
C ARG A 10 6.53 2.71 7.84
N GLY A 11 6.58 2.94 6.52
CA GLY A 11 7.79 3.33 5.83
C GLY A 11 7.56 3.62 4.35
N LYS A 12 8.61 4.03 3.63
CA LYS A 12 8.56 4.22 2.17
C LYS A 12 8.11 2.95 1.48
N PHE A 13 7.35 3.09 0.40
CA PHE A 13 7.04 1.96 -0.47
C PHE A 13 8.34 1.46 -1.10
N THR A 14 8.47 0.16 -1.30
CA THR A 14 9.57 -0.36 -2.11
C THR A 14 9.29 -0.07 -3.59
N ASP A 15 10.33 -0.02 -4.41
CA ASP A 15 10.19 0.22 -5.86
C ASP A 15 9.22 -0.80 -6.53
N GLU A 16 9.12 -2.00 -5.94
CA GLU A 16 8.20 -3.04 -6.39
C GLU A 16 6.75 -2.72 -6.00
N GLU A 17 6.53 -2.27 -4.75
CA GLU A 17 5.21 -1.79 -4.33
C GLU A 17 4.76 -0.59 -5.16
N GLU A 18 5.64 0.39 -5.41
CA GLU A 18 5.35 1.56 -6.25
C GLU A 18 4.99 1.16 -7.69
N ARG A 19 5.73 0.23 -8.29
CA ARG A 19 5.41 -0.30 -9.62
C ARG A 19 4.04 -0.98 -9.66
N ILE A 20 3.71 -1.76 -8.64
CA ILE A 20 2.40 -2.40 -8.52
C ILE A 20 1.31 -1.33 -8.39
N ILE A 21 1.52 -0.30 -7.57
CA ILE A 21 0.58 0.81 -7.38
C ILE A 21 0.34 1.53 -8.71
N ILE A 22 1.39 1.96 -9.40
CA ILE A 22 1.27 2.69 -10.67
C ILE A 22 0.60 1.84 -11.74
N ASN A 23 1.02 0.59 -11.88
CA ASN A 23 0.48 -0.32 -12.90
C ASN A 23 -0.99 -0.67 -12.62
N LEU A 24 -1.31 -1.07 -11.38
CA LEU A 24 -2.68 -1.40 -11.01
C LEU A 24 -3.58 -0.16 -10.95
N HIS A 25 -3.07 1.02 -10.62
CA HIS A 25 -3.85 2.25 -10.69
C HIS A 25 -4.23 2.57 -12.13
N SER A 26 -3.30 2.39 -13.08
CA SER A 26 -3.59 2.56 -14.51
C SER A 26 -4.58 1.52 -15.05
N VAL A 27 -4.65 0.32 -14.46
CA VAL A 27 -5.52 -0.77 -14.94
C VAL A 27 -6.88 -0.80 -14.24
N LEU A 28 -6.89 -0.68 -12.91
CA LEU A 28 -8.06 -0.88 -12.06
C LEU A 28 -8.68 0.44 -11.58
N GLY A 29 -7.89 1.50 -11.39
CA GLY A 29 -8.32 2.77 -10.78
C GLY A 29 -8.88 2.67 -9.36
N ASN A 30 -8.82 1.49 -8.74
CA ASN A 30 -9.41 1.23 -7.43
C ASN A 30 -8.34 0.85 -6.40
N TRP A 31 -8.02 1.80 -5.53
CA TRP A 31 -7.04 1.68 -4.44
C TRP A 31 -7.29 0.49 -3.51
N SER A 32 -8.56 0.13 -3.26
CA SER A 32 -8.90 -1.00 -2.39
C SER A 32 -8.38 -2.33 -2.95
N LYS A 33 -8.44 -2.53 -4.27
CA LYS A 33 -7.86 -3.71 -4.92
C LYS A 33 -6.33 -3.69 -4.87
N ILE A 34 -5.71 -2.53 -5.04
CA ILE A 34 -4.24 -2.39 -4.96
C ILE A 34 -3.75 -2.78 -3.55
N ALA A 35 -4.45 -2.35 -2.50
CA ALA A 35 -4.14 -2.71 -1.12
C ALA A 35 -4.20 -4.22 -0.87
N THR A 36 -5.10 -4.95 -1.54
CA THR A 36 -5.12 -6.42 -1.44
C THR A 36 -3.89 -7.10 -2.04
N HIS A 37 -3.17 -6.43 -2.95
CA HIS A 37 -1.90 -6.91 -3.49
C HIS A 37 -0.68 -6.50 -2.65
N LEU A 38 -0.86 -5.62 -1.66
CA LEU A 38 0.21 -5.09 -0.83
C LEU A 38 0.01 -5.49 0.64
N PRO A 39 0.44 -6.71 1.04
CA PRO A 39 0.27 -7.18 2.40
C PRO A 39 1.03 -6.27 3.38
N GLY A 40 0.31 -5.69 4.34
CA GLY A 40 0.86 -4.73 5.29
C GLY A 40 0.73 -3.26 4.87
N ARG A 41 0.06 -2.97 3.73
CA ARG A 41 -0.33 -1.62 3.30
C ARG A 41 -1.86 -1.52 3.19
N THR A 42 -2.39 -0.41 3.66
CA THR A 42 -3.81 -0.10 3.53
C THR A 42 -4.07 0.77 2.30
N ASP A 43 -5.31 0.74 1.79
CA ASP A 43 -5.74 1.61 0.70
C ASP A 43 -5.54 3.08 1.02
N ASN A 44 -5.69 3.44 2.30
CA ASN A 44 -5.47 4.78 2.80
C ASN A 44 -3.99 5.17 2.78
N GLU A 45 -3.06 4.25 3.08
CA GLU A 45 -1.62 4.51 2.95
C GLU A 45 -1.20 4.65 1.48
N ILE A 46 -1.77 3.85 0.59
CA ILE A 46 -1.48 3.92 -0.85
C ILE A 46 -2.05 5.20 -1.46
N LYS A 47 -3.20 5.68 -0.99
CA LYS A 47 -3.74 6.99 -1.39
C LYS A 47 -2.94 8.18 -0.86
N ASN A 48 -2.28 8.00 0.30
CA ASN A 48 -1.43 9.03 0.92
C ASN A 48 0.03 8.96 0.46
N PHE A 49 0.35 8.03 -0.44
CA PHE A 49 1.61 7.96 -1.16
C PHE A 49 1.60 8.97 -2.31
#